data_AF-A0A6M0CY35-F1
#
_entry.id   AF-A0A6M0CY35-F1
#
_cell.length_a   1.000
_cell.length_b   1.000
_cell.length_c   1.000
_cell.angle_alpha   90.00
_cell.angle_beta   90.00
_cell.angle_gamma   90.00
#
_symmetry.space_group_name_H-M   'P 1'
#
loop_
_entity.id
_entity.type
_entity.pdbx_description
1 polymer ?
#
loop_
_entity_poly.entity_id
_entity_poly.type
_entity_poly.pdbx_seq_one_letter_code
_entity_poly.pdbx_strand_id
1 'polypeptide(L)' 'MGSIFLIRHGQASFGADDYDVLSPTGIAQSEALGDYLARLGLRLDRCVAGTLRRQQDTGAPGAGPHAGGRHGSSGTG' A
#
# COMPACT_ATOMS: atom_id res chain seq x y z
N MET A 1 -10.21 22.36 3.05
CA MET A 1 -8.73 22.24 3.12
C MET A 1 -8.36 20.81 2.80
N GLY A 2 -7.37 20.57 1.94
CA GLY A 2 -6.90 19.24 1.59
C GLY A 2 -5.69 18.83 2.43
N SER A 3 -5.55 17.54 2.71
CA SER A 3 -4.41 16.96 3.43
C SER A 3 -3.77 15.88 2.56
N ILE A 4 -2.44 15.82 2.57
CA ILE A 4 -1.67 14.78 1.88
C ILE A 4 -0.95 13.95 2.94
N PHE A 5 -1.15 12.63 2.89
CA PHE A 5 -0.49 11.67 3.78
C PHE A 5 0.61 10.96 3.01
N LEU A 6 1.85 11.12 3.45
CA LEU A 6 3.01 10.42 2.89
C LEU A 6 3.37 9.27 3.81
N ILE A 7 3.18 8.05 3.30
CA ILE A 7 3.41 6.81 4.05
C ILE A 7 4.52 6.04 3.34
N ARG A 8 5.54 5.65 4.12
CA ARG A 8 6.58 4.75 3.62
C ARG A 8 6.04 3.32 3.60
N HIS A 9 6.45 2.52 2.63
CA HIS A 9 6.12 1.09 2.59
C HIS A 9 6.53 0.38 3.89
N GLY A 10 5.78 -0.66 4.25
CA GLY A 10 6.14 -1.57 5.35
C GLY A 10 7.49 -2.24 5.13
N GLN A 11 8.03 -2.83 6.18
CA GLN A 11 9.34 -3.47 6.16
C GLN A 11 9.42 -4.54 5.04
N ALA A 12 10.39 -4.42 4.14
CA ALA A 12 10.58 -5.35 3.03
C ALA A 12 11.31 -6.63 3.47
N SER A 13 11.07 -7.78 2.84
CA SER A 13 11.79 -9.01 3.16
C SER A 13 13.29 -8.89 2.83
N PHE A 14 14.12 -8.63 3.83
CA PHE A 14 15.57 -8.50 3.66
C PHE A 14 16.20 -9.89 3.50
N GLY A 15 16.90 -10.13 2.39
CA GLY A 15 17.57 -11.40 2.12
C GLY A 15 16.68 -12.54 1.64
N ALA A 16 15.39 -12.27 1.32
CA ALA A 16 14.54 -13.22 0.61
C ALA A 16 14.85 -13.20 -0.90
N ASP A 17 14.60 -14.32 -1.58
CA ASP A 17 14.79 -14.43 -3.05
C ASP A 17 13.97 -13.39 -3.82
N ASP A 18 12.80 -12.99 -3.28
CA ASP A 18 12.02 -11.86 -3.75
C ASP A 18 12.13 -10.70 -2.74
N TYR A 19 13.06 -9.79 -2.97
CA TYR A 19 13.26 -8.60 -2.13
C TYR A 19 12.13 -7.57 -2.29
N ASP A 20 11.28 -7.69 -3.31
CA ASP A 20 10.22 -6.71 -3.58
C ASP A 20 8.90 -7.02 -2.84
N VAL A 21 8.91 -7.92 -1.86
CA VAL A 21 7.75 -8.22 -1.02
C VAL A 21 7.90 -7.66 0.39
N LEU A 22 6.77 -7.46 1.06
CA LEU A 22 6.77 -7.19 2.50
C LEU A 22 7.24 -8.41 3.28
N SER A 23 7.94 -8.17 4.39
CA SER A 23 8.18 -9.20 5.40
C SER A 23 6.92 -9.45 6.22
N PRO A 24 6.88 -10.52 7.04
CA PRO A 24 5.80 -10.71 8.00
C PRO A 24 5.56 -9.47 8.89
N THR A 25 6.65 -8.78 9.28
CA THR A 25 6.57 -7.51 10.01
C THR A 25 5.99 -6.39 9.14
N GLY A 26 6.38 -6.31 7.86
CA GLY A 26 5.83 -5.33 6.92
C GLY A 26 4.33 -5.50 6.68
N ILE A 27 3.84 -6.73 6.63
CA ILE A 27 2.41 -7.04 6.52
C ILE A 27 1.68 -6.54 7.77
N ALA A 28 2.15 -6.89 8.97
CA ALA A 28 1.56 -6.42 10.22
C ALA A 28 1.56 -4.88 10.34
N GLN A 29 2.61 -4.21 9.84
CA GLN A 29 2.66 -2.75 9.77
C GLN A 29 1.60 -2.17 8.83
N SER A 30 1.37 -2.81 7.68
CA SER A 30 0.32 -2.42 6.73
C SER A 30 -1.08 -2.55 7.33
N GLU A 31 -1.35 -3.63 8.06
CA GLU A 31 -2.61 -3.84 8.75
C GLU A 31 -2.83 -2.80 9.85
N ALA A 32 -1.82 -2.59 10.71
CA ALA A 32 -1.88 -1.60 11.78
C ALA A 32 -2.07 -0.16 11.25
N LEU A 33 -1.47 0.16 10.10
CA LEU A 33 -1.69 1.43 9.42
C LEU A 33 -3.14 1.58 8.97
N GLY A 34 -3.72 0.55 8.35
CA GLY A 34 -5.13 0.55 7.92
C GLY A 34 -6.07 0.79 9.10
N ASP A 35 -5.87 0.05 10.18
CA ASP A 35 -6.63 0.21 11.43
C ASP A 35 -6.49 1.61 12.02
N TYR A 36 -5.28 2.16 12.03
CA TYR A 36 -5.03 3.50 12.55
C TYR A 36 -5.74 4.59 11.73
N LEU A 37 -5.65 4.51 10.39
CA LEU A 37 -6.34 5.45 9.50
C LEU A 37 -7.86 5.37 9.67
N ALA A 38 -8.41 4.15 9.81
CA ALA A 38 -9.83 3.95 10.09
C ALA A 38 -10.26 4.54 11.44
N ARG A 39 -9.46 4.35 12.50
CA ARG A 39 -9.72 4.92 13.83
C ARG A 39 -9.68 6.45 13.84
N LEU A 40 -8.85 7.06 13.00
CA LEU A 40 -8.82 8.51 12.79
C LEU A 40 -10.03 9.04 12.01
N GLY A 41 -10.89 8.15 11.48
CA GLY A 41 -12.01 8.53 10.60
C GLY A 41 -11.54 9.11 9.26
N LEU A 42 -10.30 8.82 8.85
CA LEU A 42 -9.73 9.33 7.62
C LEU A 42 -10.33 8.61 6.42
N ARG A 43 -10.93 9.41 5.51
CA ARG A 43 -11.34 8.94 4.18
C ARG A 43 -10.33 9.48 3.18
N LEU A 44 -9.59 8.56 2.54
CA LEU A 44 -8.67 8.91 1.47
C LEU A 44 -9.45 9.00 0.16
N ASP A 45 -9.58 10.20 -0.40
CA ASP A 45 -10.22 10.39 -1.71
C ASP A 45 -9.41 9.73 -2.85
N ARG A 46 -8.09 9.65 -2.67
CA ARG A 46 -7.15 8.98 -3.56
C ARG A 46 -6.04 8.33 -2.74
N CYS A 47 -5.67 7.12 -3.12
CA CYS A 47 -4.46 6.43 -2.66
C CYS A 47 -3.61 6.11 -3.88
N VAL A 48 -2.31 6.42 -3.81
CA VAL A 48 -1.37 6.16 -4.90
C VAL A 48 -0.13 5.46 -4.35
N ALA A 49 0.38 4.49 -5.09
CA ALA A 49 1.62 3.78 -4.80
C ALA A 49 2.48 3.72 -6.07
N GLY A 50 3.79 3.54 -5.90
CA GLY A 50 4.67 3.28 -7.04
C GLY A 50 4.54 1.85 -7.58
N THR A 51 5.43 1.48 -8.50
CA THR A 51 5.35 0.19 -9.22
C THR A 51 5.85 -1.01 -8.43
N LEU A 52 6.52 -0.79 -7.30
CA LEU A 52 7.09 -1.85 -6.46
C LEU A 52 6.02 -2.59 -5.66
N ARG A 53 6.11 -3.92 -5.57
CA ARG A 53 5.11 -4.77 -4.87
C ARG A 53 4.95 -4.35 -3.42
N ARG A 54 6.06 -4.18 -2.68
CA ARG A 54 6.03 -3.71 -1.29
C ARG A 54 5.28 -2.39 -1.08
N GLN A 55 5.29 -1.49 -2.07
CA GLN A 55 4.54 -0.23 -1.98
C GLN A 55 3.04 -0.46 -2.17
N GLN A 56 2.66 -1.31 -3.14
CA GLN A 56 1.26 -1.68 -3.40
C GLN A 56 0.67 -2.49 -2.25
N ASP A 57 1.42 -3.47 -1.74
CA ASP A 57 1.01 -4.34 -0.64
C ASP A 57 0.76 -3.54 0.66
N THR A 58 1.52 -2.45 0.88
CA THR A 58 1.30 -1.55 2.03
C THR A 58 -0.01 -0.75 1.91
N GLY A 59 -0.46 -0.48 0.67
CA GLY A 59 -1.65 0.32 0.38
C GLY A 59 -2.94 -0.50 0.27
N ALA A 60 -2.83 -1.83 0.19
CA ALA A 60 -3.96 -2.75 0.00
C ALA A 60 -4.14 -3.64 1.25
N PRO A 61 -4.73 -3.11 2.35
CA PRO A 61 -5.00 -3.93 3.53
C PRO A 61 -5.96 -5.07 3.13
N GLY A 62 -5.46 -6.31 3.16
CA GLY A 62 -6.22 -7.53 2.85
C GLY A 62 -5.90 -8.22 1.51
N ALA A 63 -4.99 -7.69 0.68
CA ALA A 63 -4.56 -8.41 -0.52
C ALA A 63 -3.45 -9.42 -0.18
N GLY A 64 -3.83 -10.70 -0.09
CA GLY A 64 -2.89 -11.78 -0.45
C GLY A 64 -2.29 -11.54 -1.85
N PRO A 65 -1.33 -12.36 -2.31
CA PRO A 65 -0.27 -11.99 -3.28
C PRO A 65 -0.67 -11.59 -4.72
N HIS A 66 -1.93 -11.22 -5.00
CA HIS A 66 -2.38 -10.74 -6.30
C HIS A 66 -3.47 -9.65 -6.19
N ALA A 67 -3.09 -8.40 -5.98
CA ALA A 67 -3.96 -7.25 -6.26
C ALA A 67 -3.21 -6.21 -7.10
N GLY A 68 -2.84 -6.62 -8.32
CA GLY A 68 -2.39 -5.69 -9.36
C GLY A 68 -3.52 -4.76 -9.77
N GLY A 69 -3.63 -3.62 -9.09
CA GLY A 69 -4.48 -2.51 -9.48
C GLY A 69 -4.02 -1.94 -10.82
N ARG A 70 -4.59 -2.43 -11.92
CA ARG A 70 -4.51 -1.78 -13.24
C ARG A 70 -5.19 -0.42 -13.12
N HIS A 71 -4.41 0.65 -12.99
CA HIS A 71 -4.90 1.99 -13.26
C HIS A 71 -4.98 2.16 -14.78
N GLY A 72 -6.20 2.06 -15.30
CA GLY A 72 -6.52 2.34 -16.71
C GLY A 72 -6.11 3.75 -17.08
N SER A 73 -5.37 3.86 -18.19
CA SER A 73 -5.14 5.10 -18.89
C SER A 73 -6.49 5.68 -19.31
N SER A 74 -6.73 6.91 -18.88
CA SER A 74 -7.77 7.79 -19.39
C SER A 74 -7.64 7.94 -20.91
N GLY A 75 -8.59 7.36 -21.65
CA GLY A 75 -8.82 7.68 -23.05
C GLY A 75 -9.51 9.04 -23.14
N THR A 76 -8.76 10.05 -23.58
CA THR A 76 -9.30 11.27 -24.13
C THR A 76 -9.55 11.01 -25.62
N GLY A 77 -10.80 11.14 -26.07
CA GLY A 77 -11.21 10.96 -27.46
C GLY A 77 -12.72 10.92 -27.58
#